data_AF-A0A5P9P180-F1
#
_entry.id   AF-A0A5P9P180-F1
#
_cell.length_a   1.000
_cell.length_b   1.000
_cell.length_c   1.000
_cell.angle_alpha   90.00
_cell.angle_beta   90.00
_cell.angle_gamma   90.00
#
_symmetry.space_group_name_H-M   'P 1'
#
loop_
_entity.id
_entity.type
_entity.pdbx_description
1 polymer ?
#
loop_
_entity_poly.entity_id
_entity_poly.type
_entity_poly.pdbx_seq_one_letter_code
_entity_poly.pdbx_strand_id
1 'polypeptide(L)' 'MSETTLETIEQLLEGAVEETTNAEVRYKLNSARQLLKVLEHRDDVFDETVHAVVDDEEVVAQLRELGYLE' A
#
# COMPACT_ATOMS: atom_id res chain seq x y z
N MET A 1 3.09 -12.10 8.74
CA MET A 1 3.02 -10.82 8.00
C MET A 1 3.31 -9.73 9.00
N SER A 2 4.40 -8.98 8.80
CA SER A 2 4.70 -7.79 9.57
C SER A 2 3.69 -6.70 9.21
N GLU A 3 3.19 -5.98 10.21
CA GLU A 3 2.32 -4.83 9.97
C GLU A 3 3.04 -3.82 9.08
N THR A 4 2.39 -3.41 7.99
CA THR A 4 2.97 -2.43 7.07
C THR A 4 2.88 -1.04 7.68
N THR A 5 3.75 -0.12 7.22
CA THR A 5 3.67 1.29 7.63
C THR A 5 2.28 1.89 7.37
N LEU A 6 1.59 1.47 6.31
CA LEU A 6 0.24 1.94 5.97
C LEU A 6 -0.78 1.42 6.99
N GLU A 7 -0.72 0.13 7.35
CA GLU A 7 -1.60 -0.46 8.37
C GLU A 7 -1.44 0.22 9.74
N THR A 8 -0.20 0.52 10.16
CA THR A 8 0.04 1.26 11.40
C THR A 8 -0.56 2.68 11.35
N ILE A 9 -0.47 3.37 10.20
CA ILE A 9 -1.07 4.70 10.03
C ILE A 9 -2.61 4.64 10.11
N GLU A 10 -3.23 3.62 9.50
CA GLU A 10 -4.69 3.43 9.56
C GLU A 10 -5.19 3.26 11.00
N GLN A 11 -4.49 2.46 11.81
CA GLN A 11 -4.83 2.25 13.22
C GLN A 11 -4.72 3.54 14.05
N LEU A 12 -3.66 4.33 13.84
CA LEU A 12 -3.49 5.62 14.52
C LEU A 12 -4.61 6.60 14.16
N LEU A 13 -5.00 6.65 12.89
CA LEU A 13 -6.09 7.51 12.42
C LEU A 13 -7.44 7.04 12.97
N GLU A 14 -7.68 5.74 13.04
CA GLU A 14 -8.89 5.17 13.62
C GLU A 14 -9.03 5.52 15.10
N GLY A 15 -7.98 5.32 15.91
CA GLY A 15 -7.98 5.72 17.33
C GLY A 15 -8.24 7.23 17.50
N ALA A 16 -7.61 8.08 16.68
CA ALA A 16 -7.82 9.52 16.73
C ALA A 16 -9.27 9.94 16.38
N VAL A 17 -9.96 9.19 15.52
CA VAL A 17 -11.38 9.44 15.18
C VAL A 17 -12.29 9.09 16.36
N GLU A 18 -11.99 8.04 17.10
CA GLU A 18 -12.76 7.61 18.27
C GLU A 18 -12.62 8.61 19.43
N GLU A 19 -11.44 9.18 19.60
CA GLU A 19 -11.14 10.14 20.67
C GLU A 19 -11.72 11.54 20.42
N THR A 20 -12.16 11.85 19.19
CA THR A 20 -12.62 13.20 18.83
C THR A 20 -14.12 13.28 18.52
N THR A 21 -14.78 14.25 19.15
CA THR A 21 -16.20 14.59 18.93
C THR A 21 -16.37 15.78 17.98
N ASN A 22 -15.28 16.45 17.58
CA ASN A 22 -15.34 17.58 16.67
C ASN A 22 -15.57 17.09 15.22
N ALA A 23 -16.69 17.48 14.64
CA ALA A 23 -17.10 17.06 13.29
C ALA A 23 -16.08 17.43 12.19
N GLU A 24 -15.44 18.59 12.28
CA GLU A 24 -14.42 19.01 11.31
C GLU A 24 -13.15 18.16 11.42
N VAL A 25 -12.74 17.84 12.65
CA VAL A 25 -11.60 16.97 12.90
C VAL A 25 -11.89 15.55 12.41
N ARG A 26 -13.09 15.00 12.71
CA ARG A 26 -13.51 13.68 12.18
C ARG A 26 -13.52 13.67 10.65
N TYR A 27 -14.00 14.74 10.01
CA TYR A 27 -13.98 14.84 8.55
C TYR A 27 -12.56 14.73 8.01
N LYS A 28 -11.62 15.53 8.53
CA LYS A 28 -10.22 15.51 8.09
C LYS A 28 -9.55 14.15 8.30
N LEU A 29 -9.78 13.51 9.44
CA LEU A 29 -9.24 12.18 9.74
C LEU A 29 -9.81 11.11 8.80
N ASN A 30 -11.13 11.13 8.54
CA ASN A 30 -11.74 10.20 7.58
C ASN A 30 -11.23 10.44 6.15
N SER A 31 -11.01 11.69 5.74
CA SER A 31 -10.40 12.00 4.45
C SER A 31 -8.96 11.50 4.37
N ALA A 32 -8.17 11.62 5.44
CA ALA A 32 -6.82 11.06 5.49
C ALA A 32 -6.84 9.52 5.34
N ARG A 33 -7.74 8.82 6.03
CA ARG A 33 -7.94 7.36 5.86
C ARG A 33 -8.34 7.00 4.42
N GLN A 34 -9.21 7.77 3.79
CA GLN A 34 -9.60 7.54 2.39
C GLN A 34 -8.42 7.68 1.43
N LEU A 35 -7.56 8.68 1.63
CA LEU A 35 -6.34 8.86 0.82
C LEU A 35 -5.33 7.73 1.09
N LEU A 36 -5.22 7.24 2.32
CA LEU A 36 -4.39 6.11 2.67
C LEU A 36 -4.81 4.84 1.93
N LYS A 37 -6.12 4.56 1.87
CA LYS A 37 -6.66 3.41 1.10
C LYS A 37 -6.37 3.48 -0.39
N VAL A 38 -6.30 4.69 -0.97
CA VAL A 38 -5.88 4.87 -2.37
C VAL A 38 -4.41 4.47 -2.56
N LEU A 39 -3.57 4.72 -1.56
CA LEU A 39 -2.16 4.32 -1.59
C LEU A 39 -1.99 2.82 -1.38
N GLU A 40 -2.71 2.22 -0.43
CA GLU A 40 -2.73 0.76 -0.23
C GLU A 40 -3.17 0.04 -1.51
N HIS A 41 -4.25 0.48 -2.14
CA HIS A 41 -4.72 -0.13 -3.38
C HIS A 41 -3.71 0.00 -4.53
N ARG A 42 -2.93 1.10 -4.56
CA ARG A 42 -1.88 1.28 -5.55
C ARG A 42 -0.71 0.33 -5.30
N ASP A 43 -0.31 0.15 -4.04
CA ASP A 43 0.75 -0.80 -3.67
C ASP A 43 0.31 -2.24 -3.98
N ASP A 44 -0.92 -2.63 -3.65
CA ASP A 44 -1.47 -3.95 -3.98
C ASP A 44 -1.47 -4.22 -5.49
N VAL A 45 -1.93 -3.26 -6.30
CA VAL A 45 -1.91 -3.38 -7.77
C VAL A 45 -0.48 -3.44 -8.31
N PHE A 46 0.45 -2.72 -7.69
CA PHE A 46 1.85 -2.75 -8.09
C PHE A 46 2.50 -4.09 -7.74
N ASP A 47 2.25 -4.62 -6.53
CA ASP A 47 2.71 -5.93 -6.09
C ASP A 47 2.12 -7.04 -6.97
N GLU A 48 0.82 -6.99 -7.29
CA GLU A 48 0.19 -7.95 -8.20
C GLU A 48 0.81 -7.88 -9.61
N THR A 49 1.05 -6.66 -10.13
CA THR A 49 1.67 -6.46 -11.44
C THR A 49 3.11 -6.94 -11.46
N VAL A 50 3.90 -6.64 -10.43
CA VAL A 50 5.29 -7.11 -10.30
C VAL A 50 5.31 -8.62 -10.15
N HIS A 51 4.44 -9.21 -9.33
CA HIS A 51 4.39 -10.65 -9.15
C HIS A 51 4.01 -11.35 -10.46
N ALA A 52 3.05 -10.82 -11.22
CA ALA A 52 2.68 -11.34 -12.54
C ALA A 52 3.83 -11.27 -13.57
N VAL A 53 4.69 -10.25 -13.49
CA VAL A 53 5.86 -10.09 -14.39
C VAL A 53 7.05 -10.93 -13.93
N VAL A 54 7.25 -11.09 -12.62
CA VAL A 54 8.34 -11.91 -12.05
C VAL A 54 8.03 -13.41 -12.14
N ASP A 55 6.76 -13.82 -12.09
CA ASP A 55 6.35 -15.21 -12.31
C ASP A 55 6.32 -15.61 -13.80
N ASP A 56 6.54 -14.66 -14.71
CA ASP A 56 6.76 -14.94 -16.13
C ASP A 56 8.23 -15.36 -16.33
N GLU A 57 8.45 -16.68 -16.30
CA GLU A 57 9.76 -17.32 -16.47
C GLU A 57 10.52 -16.83 -17.73
N GLU A 58 9.80 -16.38 -18.76
CA GLU A 58 10.37 -15.82 -19.98
C GLU A 58 10.98 -14.42 -19.76
N VAL A 59 10.32 -13.59 -18.96
CA VAL A 59 10.80 -12.23 -18.62
C VAL A 59 12.02 -12.30 -17.70
N VAL A 60 12.00 -13.19 -16.70
CA VAL A 60 13.15 -13.42 -15.81
C VAL A 60 14.35 -13.96 -16.59
N ALA A 61 14.13 -14.86 -17.56
CA ALA A 61 15.19 -15.35 -18.43
C ALA A 61 15.80 -14.23 -19.29
N GLN A 62 14.98 -13.36 -19.88
CA GLN A 62 15.46 -12.21 -20.66
C GLN A 62 16.24 -11.20 -19.80
N LEU A 63 15.78 -10.90 -18.59
CA LEU A 63 16.48 -9.97 -17.68
C LEU A 63 17.84 -10.51 -17.22
N ARG A 64 17.95 -11.83 -17.02
CA ARG A 64 19.22 -12.50 -16.70
C ARG A 64 20.17 -12.52 -17.91
N GLU A 65 19.65 -12.75 -19.11
CA GLU A 65 20.43 -12.69 -20.36
C GLU A 65 20.97 -11.27 -20.64
N LEU A 66 20.20 -10.24 -20.29
CA LEU A 66 20.59 -8.83 -20.38
C LEU A 66 21.51 -8.35 -19.23
N GLY A 67 21.80 -9.21 -18.24
CA GLY A 67 22.71 -8.91 -17.13
C GLY A 67 22.12 -8.00 -16.04
N TYR A 68 20.80 -7.84 -15.98
CA TYR A 68 20.11 -7.09 -14.93
C TYR A 68 19.83 -7.93 -13.66
N LEU A 69 20.00 -9.25 -13.74
CA LEU A 69 19.88 -10.21 -12.65
C LEU A 69 21.09 -11.15 -12.67
N GLU A 70 21.64 -11.51 -11.50
CA GLU A 70 22.71 -12.54 -11.35
C GLU A 70 22.16 -13.97 -11.47
#